data_AF-A0A5R8LVY4-F1
#
_entry.id   AF-A0A5R8LVY4-F1
#
_cell.length_a   1.000
_cell.length_b   1.000
_cell.length_c   1.000
_cell.angle_alpha   90.00
_cell.angle_beta   90.00
_cell.angle_gamma   90.00
#
_symmetry.space_group_name_H-M   'P 1'
#
loop_
_entity.id
_entity.type
_entity.pdbx_description
1 polymer ?
#
loop_
_entity_poly.entity_id
_entity_poly.type
_entity_poly.pdbx_seq_one_letter_code
_entity_poly.pdbx_strand_id
1 'polypeptide(L)'
;MKKRLKYHLNVIGHYLLIGWLIFIVMTILVGLLSYIVMKSNPHFVRGLMSGLSAKFPGATDNWHAFWAILLNNERVTFTMMLVGMIPIPFLYWISYVVTCASVGLVLGIYAAKLGISGAFGAFVLGILPHGIFEMSAMIVAVALAAQVNKALRQSIKRFFANPHYEKSPLDAKSIAVQYVAIVVPVIAFAAIIEGFITPVLLRLIVH
;
A
#
# COMPACT_ATOMS: atom_id res chain seq x y z
N MET A 1 26.16 18.92 -4.78
CA MET A 1 25.30 17.86 -5.37
C MET A 1 25.32 16.54 -4.58
N LYS A 2 26.48 15.89 -4.35
CA LYS A 2 26.58 14.60 -3.61
C LYS A 2 25.94 14.59 -2.21
N LYS A 3 26.13 15.64 -1.38
CA LYS A 3 25.52 15.73 -0.04
C LYS A 3 23.98 15.76 -0.06
N ARG A 4 23.38 16.46 -1.05
CA ARG A 4 21.93 16.57 -1.21
C ARG A 4 21.34 15.23 -1.68
N LEU A 5 22.00 14.55 -2.62
CA LEU A 5 21.60 13.23 -3.09
C LEU A 5 21.65 12.17 -1.97
N LYS A 6 22.73 12.16 -1.18
CA LYS A 6 22.88 11.25 -0.02
C LYS A 6 21.83 11.49 1.06
N TYR A 7 21.44 12.74 1.29
CA TYR A 7 20.34 13.08 2.21
C TYR A 7 18.99 12.52 1.72
N HIS A 8 18.64 12.75 0.45
CA HIS A 8 17.38 12.24 -0.11
C HIS A 8 17.30 10.70 -0.10
N LEU A 9 18.41 10.02 -0.39
CA LEU A 9 18.50 8.55 -0.31
C LEU A 9 18.30 8.04 1.12
N ASN A 10 18.88 8.70 2.12
CA ASN A 10 18.70 8.32 3.53
C ASN A 10 17.26 8.54 4.01
N VAL A 11 16.58 9.59 3.54
CA VAL A 11 15.16 9.81 3.87
C VAL A 11 14.31 8.69 3.28
N ILE A 12 14.43 8.40 1.99
CA ILE A 12 13.66 7.33 1.34
C ILE A 12 13.95 5.97 2.01
N GLY A 13 15.22 5.68 2.32
CA GLY A 13 15.61 4.47 3.05
C GLY A 13 14.95 4.34 4.42
N HIS A 14 14.80 5.44 5.16
CA HIS A 14 14.11 5.44 6.44
C HIS A 14 12.61 5.17 6.30
N TYR A 15 11.96 5.76 5.29
CA TYR A 15 10.56 5.48 5.00
C TYR A 15 10.35 4.03 4.55
N LEU A 16 11.26 3.48 3.73
CA LEU A 16 11.24 2.07 3.34
C LEU A 16 11.33 1.16 4.56
N LEU A 17 12.28 1.40 5.47
CA LEU A 17 12.42 0.60 6.68
C LEU A 17 11.16 0.66 7.56
N ILE A 18 10.65 1.87 7.85
CA ILE A 18 9.44 2.04 8.66
C ILE A 18 8.23 1.42 7.97
N GLY A 19 8.07 1.65 6.66
CA GLY A 19 6.97 1.14 5.87
C GLY A 19 6.91 -0.38 5.89
N TRP A 20 8.05 -1.05 5.71
CA TRP A 20 8.15 -2.50 5.80
C TRP A 20 7.87 -3.03 7.21
N LEU A 21 8.35 -2.36 8.26
CA LEU A 21 8.02 -2.72 9.64
C LEU A 21 6.51 -2.61 9.91
N ILE A 22 5.87 -1.52 9.46
CA ILE A 22 4.42 -1.34 9.56
C ILE A 22 3.69 -2.45 8.81
N PHE A 23 4.13 -2.79 7.59
CA PHE A 23 3.52 -3.86 6.80
C PHE A 23 3.55 -5.20 7.54
N ILE A 24 4.70 -5.60 8.06
CA ILE A 24 4.86 -6.86 8.80
C ILE A 24 3.99 -6.86 10.05
N VAL A 25 4.08 -5.81 10.88
CA VAL A 25 3.34 -5.70 12.14
C VAL A 25 1.84 -5.70 11.90
N MET A 26 1.35 -4.89 10.95
CA MET A 26 -0.08 -4.80 10.63
C MET A 26 -0.61 -6.10 10.03
N THR A 27 0.14 -6.74 9.13
CA THR A 27 -0.26 -8.01 8.51
C THR A 27 -0.40 -9.10 9.57
N ILE A 28 0.56 -9.20 10.50
CA ILE A 28 0.51 -10.17 11.60
C ILE A 28 -0.63 -9.85 12.57
N LEU A 29 -0.73 -8.60 13.05
CA LEU A 29 -1.76 -8.20 14.01
C LEU A 29 -3.17 -8.42 13.46
N VAL A 30 -3.44 -7.91 12.26
CA VAL A 30 -4.77 -8.01 11.64
C VAL A 30 -5.03 -9.45 11.19
N GLY A 31 -4.02 -10.20 10.74
CA GLY A 31 -4.16 -11.61 10.39
C GLY A 31 -4.51 -12.49 11.60
N LEU A 32 -3.83 -12.31 12.72
CA LEU A 32 -4.14 -13.01 13.97
C LEU A 32 -5.53 -12.64 14.49
N LEU A 33 -5.85 -11.34 14.53
CA LEU A 33 -7.16 -10.87 14.94
C LEU A 33 -8.26 -11.46 14.05
N SER A 34 -8.06 -11.42 12.74
CA SER A 34 -9.01 -11.96 11.77
C SER A 34 -9.18 -13.47 11.95
N TYR A 35 -8.10 -14.23 12.12
CA TYR A 35 -8.15 -15.67 12.39
C TYR A 35 -8.95 -15.99 13.67
N ILE A 36 -8.70 -15.26 14.76
CA ILE A 36 -9.42 -15.44 16.04
C ILE A 36 -10.91 -15.10 15.86
N VAL A 37 -11.23 -13.96 15.25
CA VAL A 37 -12.60 -13.52 15.00
C VAL A 37 -13.35 -14.51 14.11
N MET A 38 -12.68 -15.05 13.08
CA MET A 38 -13.27 -16.05 12.17
C MET A 38 -13.66 -17.33 12.89
N LYS A 39 -12.81 -17.80 13.81
CA LYS A 39 -13.08 -19.00 14.59
C LYS A 39 -14.22 -18.77 15.60
N SER A 40 -14.31 -17.56 16.16
CA SER A 40 -15.29 -17.22 17.19
C SER A 40 -16.65 -16.77 16.64
N ASN A 41 -16.73 -16.23 15.42
CA ASN A 41 -17.96 -15.66 14.86
C ASN A 41 -18.12 -15.91 13.33
N PRO A 42 -18.51 -17.13 12.91
CA PRO A 42 -18.65 -17.49 11.49
C PRO A 42 -19.66 -16.63 10.71
N HIS A 43 -20.67 -16.05 11.39
CA HIS A 43 -21.72 -15.24 10.76
C HIS A 43 -21.27 -13.81 10.41
N PHE A 44 -20.47 -13.16 11.27
CA PHE A 44 -19.91 -11.82 11.01
C PHE A 44 -19.00 -11.82 9.78
N VAL A 45 -18.25 -12.91 9.62
CA VAL A 45 -17.37 -13.15 8.48
C VAL A 45 -18.12 -13.29 7.17
N ARG A 46 -19.27 -13.99 7.15
CA ARG A 46 -20.07 -14.16 5.94
C ARG A 46 -20.56 -12.81 5.38
N GLY A 47 -20.86 -11.85 6.25
CA GLY A 47 -21.25 -10.49 5.85
C GLY A 47 -20.09 -9.67 5.27
N LEU A 48 -18.89 -9.78 5.84
CA LEU A 48 -17.68 -9.18 5.25
C LEU A 48 -17.32 -9.83 3.91
N MET A 49 -17.45 -11.15 3.82
CA MET A 49 -17.19 -11.92 2.61
C MET A 49 -18.16 -11.62 1.49
N SER A 50 -19.46 -11.49 1.77
CA SER A 50 -20.44 -11.11 0.76
C SER A 50 -20.19 -9.68 0.26
N GLY A 51 -19.82 -8.76 1.14
CA GLY A 51 -19.44 -7.39 0.77
C GLY A 51 -18.16 -7.31 -0.08
N LEU A 52 -17.16 -8.15 0.22
CA LEU A 52 -15.92 -8.27 -0.57
C LEU A 52 -16.18 -8.94 -1.91
N SER A 53 -16.89 -10.07 -1.93
CA SER A 53 -17.19 -10.82 -3.16
C SER A 53 -18.09 -10.04 -4.12
N ALA A 54 -18.98 -9.19 -3.62
CA ALA A 54 -19.81 -8.31 -4.46
C ALA A 54 -19.00 -7.19 -5.14
N LYS A 55 -17.83 -6.83 -4.59
CA LYS A 55 -16.92 -5.85 -5.19
C LYS A 55 -15.95 -6.44 -6.21
N PHE A 56 -15.76 -7.76 -6.20
CA PHE A 56 -14.91 -8.49 -7.13
C PHE A 56 -15.71 -9.61 -7.82
N PRO A 57 -16.71 -9.27 -8.67
CA PRO A 57 -17.34 -10.27 -9.53
C PRO A 57 -16.23 -10.92 -10.36
N GLY A 58 -16.16 -12.25 -10.33
CA GLY A 58 -15.05 -13.02 -10.89
C GLY A 58 -14.66 -12.51 -12.27
N ALA A 59 -13.47 -11.93 -12.37
CA ALA A 59 -12.98 -11.38 -13.63
C ALA A 59 -12.75 -12.56 -14.59
N THR A 60 -13.64 -12.68 -15.58
CA THR A 60 -13.57 -13.73 -16.61
C THR A 60 -12.48 -13.46 -17.65
N ASP A 61 -11.90 -12.25 -17.64
CA ASP A 61 -10.84 -11.82 -18.54
C ASP A 61 -9.66 -11.21 -17.73
N ASN A 62 -8.47 -11.77 -17.91
CA ASN A 62 -7.23 -11.33 -17.27
C ASN A 62 -6.89 -9.87 -17.61
N TRP A 63 -7.28 -9.38 -18.80
CA TRP A 63 -7.01 -7.99 -19.20
C TRP A 63 -7.89 -7.01 -18.43
N HIS A 64 -9.18 -7.37 -18.25
CA HIS A 64 -10.09 -6.59 -17.40
C HIS A 64 -9.64 -6.61 -15.93
N ALA A 65 -9.19 -7.76 -15.42
CA ALA A 65 -8.62 -7.88 -14.08
C ALA A 65 -7.40 -6.96 -13.90
N PHE A 66 -6.46 -7.01 -14.85
CA PHE A 66 -5.26 -6.18 -14.85
C PHE A 66 -5.60 -4.68 -14.74
N TRP A 67 -6.48 -4.17 -15.61
CA TRP A 67 -6.84 -2.75 -15.59
C TRP A 67 -7.58 -2.36 -14.31
N ALA A 68 -8.46 -3.23 -13.81
CA ALA A 68 -9.17 -2.97 -12.56
C ALA A 68 -8.20 -2.88 -11.36
N ILE A 69 -7.26 -3.81 -11.26
CA ILE A 69 -6.22 -3.85 -10.22
C ILE A 69 -5.33 -2.61 -10.33
N LEU A 70 -4.80 -2.32 -11.52
CA LEU A 70 -3.94 -1.18 -11.77
C LEU A 70 -4.61 0.14 -11.36
N LEU A 71 -5.84 0.39 -11.83
CA LEU A 71 -6.56 1.62 -11.53
C LEU A 71 -6.94 1.72 -10.05
N ASN A 72 -7.25 0.60 -9.39
CA ASN A 72 -7.53 0.59 -7.97
C ASN A 72 -6.28 0.94 -7.15
N ASN A 73 -5.15 0.29 -7.42
CA ASN A 73 -3.90 0.50 -6.69
C ASN A 73 -3.33 1.90 -6.94
N GLU A 74 -3.44 2.38 -8.18
CA GLU A 74 -3.07 3.74 -8.53
C GLU A 74 -3.99 4.76 -7.84
N ARG A 75 -5.32 4.53 -7.80
CA ARG A 75 -6.25 5.40 -7.07
C ARG A 75 -5.91 5.49 -5.58
N VAL A 76 -5.62 4.36 -4.95
CA VAL A 76 -5.24 4.30 -3.53
C VAL A 76 -3.94 5.08 -3.29
N THR A 77 -2.94 4.86 -4.15
CA THR A 77 -1.63 5.50 -4.03
C THR A 77 -1.67 6.99 -4.35
N PHE A 78 -2.45 7.40 -5.34
CA PHE A 78 -2.67 8.81 -5.67
C PHE A 78 -3.46 9.52 -4.56
N THR A 79 -4.42 8.84 -3.93
CA THR A 79 -5.13 9.37 -2.75
C THR A 79 -4.17 9.67 -1.60
N MET A 80 -3.10 8.88 -1.40
CA MET A 80 -2.06 9.20 -0.40
C MET A 80 -1.38 10.54 -0.69
N MET A 81 -1.10 10.83 -1.97
CA MET A 81 -0.53 12.11 -2.39
C MET A 81 -1.47 13.27 -2.12
N LEU A 82 -2.77 13.12 -2.42
CA LEU A 82 -3.80 14.12 -2.14
C LEU A 82 -3.96 14.37 -0.64
N VAL A 83 -4.03 13.32 0.17
CA VAL A 83 -4.08 13.43 1.65
C VAL A 83 -2.81 14.08 2.19
N GLY A 84 -1.66 13.86 1.53
CA GLY A 84 -0.40 14.55 1.82
C GLY A 84 -0.48 16.08 1.69
N MET A 85 -1.42 16.60 0.89
CA MET A 85 -1.68 18.04 0.77
C MET A 85 -2.52 18.61 1.92
N ILE A 86 -2.99 17.79 2.86
CA ILE A 86 -3.63 18.27 4.09
C ILE A 86 -2.52 18.49 5.12
N PRO A 87 -2.34 19.67 5.73
CA PRO A 87 -1.17 20.01 6.58
C PRO A 87 -1.16 19.31 7.96
N ILE A 88 -1.75 18.13 8.07
CA ILE A 88 -1.74 17.26 9.25
C ILE A 88 -0.61 16.23 9.07
N PRO A 89 0.42 16.22 9.94
CA PRO A 89 1.46 15.21 9.91
C PRO A 89 0.89 13.79 9.97
N PHE A 90 1.54 12.87 9.27
CA PHE A 90 1.26 11.43 9.25
C PHE A 90 -0.10 11.00 8.67
N LEU A 91 -1.02 11.91 8.35
CA LEU A 91 -2.35 11.58 7.81
C LEU A 91 -2.28 10.72 6.53
N TYR A 92 -1.29 10.98 5.68
CA TYR A 92 -1.04 10.24 4.44
C TYR A 92 -0.63 8.77 4.64
N TRP A 93 -0.27 8.34 5.86
CA TRP A 93 -0.02 6.93 6.17
C TRP A 93 -1.30 6.10 6.27
N ILE A 94 -2.46 6.72 6.49
CA ILE A 94 -3.71 5.99 6.77
C ILE A 94 -4.03 5.02 5.63
N SER A 95 -3.99 5.48 4.37
CA SER A 95 -4.29 4.61 3.23
C SER A 95 -3.33 3.42 3.16
N TYR A 96 -2.04 3.62 3.43
CA TYR A 96 -1.05 2.53 3.45
C TYR A 96 -1.34 1.52 4.55
N VAL A 97 -1.65 2.00 5.76
CA VAL A 97 -2.00 1.15 6.92
C VAL A 97 -3.27 0.34 6.64
N VAL A 98 -4.27 0.94 5.98
CA VAL A 98 -5.51 0.26 5.57
C VAL A 98 -5.23 -0.82 4.52
N THR A 99 -4.33 -0.58 3.57
CA THR A 99 -3.91 -1.61 2.61
C THR A 99 -3.19 -2.76 3.32
N CYS A 100 -2.25 -2.47 4.22
CA CYS A 100 -1.56 -3.49 5.04
C CYS A 100 -2.56 -4.32 5.87
N ALA A 101 -3.56 -3.67 6.47
CA ALA A 101 -4.61 -4.34 7.22
C ALA A 101 -5.46 -5.24 6.32
N SER A 102 -5.73 -4.83 5.08
CA SER A 102 -6.49 -5.62 4.11
C SER A 102 -5.74 -6.90 3.73
N VAL A 103 -4.42 -6.83 3.55
CA VAL A 103 -3.54 -8.00 3.35
C VAL A 103 -3.59 -8.94 4.57
N GLY A 104 -3.47 -8.39 5.78
CA GLY A 104 -3.62 -9.16 7.03
C GLY A 104 -4.98 -9.84 7.14
N LEU A 105 -6.07 -9.15 6.80
CA LEU A 105 -7.42 -9.70 6.79
C LEU A 105 -7.50 -10.93 5.87
N VAL A 106 -7.05 -10.80 4.62
CA VAL A 106 -7.01 -11.90 3.65
C VAL A 106 -6.20 -13.08 4.16
N LEU A 107 -5.04 -12.83 4.78
CA LEU A 107 -4.22 -13.87 5.39
C LEU A 107 -4.95 -14.62 6.51
N GLY A 108 -5.62 -13.89 7.41
CA GLY A 108 -6.40 -14.48 8.50
C GLY A 108 -7.59 -15.31 8.01
N ILE A 109 -8.23 -14.89 6.91
CA ILE A 109 -9.28 -15.66 6.23
C ILE A 109 -8.74 -17.01 5.75
N TYR A 110 -7.60 -17.00 5.05
CA TYR A 110 -7.00 -18.23 4.55
C TYR A 110 -6.56 -19.14 5.69
N ALA A 111 -6.04 -18.59 6.79
CA ALA A 111 -5.66 -19.36 7.98
C ALA A 111 -6.84 -20.06 8.62
N ALA A 112 -8.01 -19.42 8.64
CA ALA A 112 -9.22 -20.01 9.18
C ALA A 112 -9.79 -21.12 8.27
N LYS A 113 -9.64 -21.00 6.94
CA LYS A 113 -10.21 -21.95 5.97
C LYS A 113 -9.31 -23.14 5.64
N LEU A 114 -8.02 -22.89 5.44
CA LEU A 114 -7.04 -23.87 4.93
C LEU A 114 -6.02 -24.29 5.99
N GLY A 115 -6.14 -23.77 7.21
CA GLY A 115 -5.11 -23.89 8.24
C GLY A 115 -3.90 -22.99 7.99
N ILE A 116 -2.98 -22.96 8.96
CA ILE A 116 -1.81 -22.06 8.95
C ILE A 116 -0.89 -22.37 7.77
N SER A 117 -0.68 -23.65 7.45
CA SER A 117 0.15 -24.08 6.30
C SER A 117 -0.45 -23.64 4.96
N GLY A 118 -1.76 -23.81 4.78
CA GLY A 118 -2.47 -23.36 3.58
C GLY A 118 -2.47 -21.84 3.44
N ALA A 119 -2.59 -21.11 4.55
CA ALA A 119 -2.48 -19.65 4.56
C ALA A 119 -1.08 -19.16 4.20
N PHE A 120 -0.05 -19.83 4.69
CA PHE A 120 1.33 -19.54 4.31
C PHE A 120 1.55 -19.75 2.80
N GLY A 121 1.06 -20.86 2.24
CA GLY A 121 1.09 -21.10 0.80
C GLY A 121 0.36 -20.01 0.01
N ALA A 122 -0.87 -19.67 0.43
CA ALA A 122 -1.66 -18.61 -0.19
C ALA A 122 -0.98 -17.23 -0.08
N PHE A 123 -0.24 -16.95 0.99
CA PHE A 123 0.55 -15.73 1.11
C PHE A 123 1.73 -15.71 0.14
N VAL A 124 2.55 -16.76 0.14
CA VAL A 124 3.79 -16.84 -0.65
C VAL A 124 3.50 -16.83 -2.15
N LEU A 125 2.43 -17.49 -2.58
CA LEU A 125 2.09 -17.63 -4.00
C LEU A 125 1.03 -16.62 -4.45
N GLY A 126 0.13 -16.25 -3.55
CA GLY A 126 -0.97 -15.35 -3.84
C GLY A 126 -0.60 -13.88 -3.67
N ILE A 127 0.08 -13.52 -2.58
CA ILE A 127 0.28 -12.11 -2.16
C ILE A 127 1.71 -11.65 -2.42
N LEU A 128 2.71 -12.42 -1.99
CA LEU A 128 4.12 -12.01 -1.99
C LEU A 128 4.66 -11.60 -3.37
N PRO A 129 4.35 -12.27 -4.50
CA PRO A 129 4.96 -11.97 -5.79
C PRO A 129 4.66 -10.55 -6.28
N HIS A 130 3.43 -10.07 -6.11
CA HIS A 130 3.03 -8.71 -6.48
C HIS A 130 3.16 -7.74 -5.31
N GLY A 131 2.90 -8.20 -4.08
CA GLY A 131 2.88 -7.38 -2.87
C GLY A 131 4.22 -6.72 -2.56
N ILE A 132 5.35 -7.32 -2.92
CA ILE A 132 6.66 -6.68 -2.75
C ILE A 132 6.77 -5.39 -3.56
N PHE A 133 6.29 -5.42 -4.81
CA PHE A 133 6.33 -4.27 -5.70
C PHE A 133 5.28 -3.23 -5.29
N GLU A 134 4.05 -3.66 -5.00
CA GLU A 134 2.98 -2.77 -4.58
C GLU A 134 3.33 -2.02 -3.29
N MET A 135 3.74 -2.75 -2.23
CA MET A 135 4.10 -2.12 -0.96
C MET A 135 5.30 -1.18 -1.12
N SER A 136 6.31 -1.57 -1.91
CA SER A 136 7.45 -0.69 -2.19
C SER A 136 7.02 0.61 -2.87
N ALA A 137 6.14 0.54 -3.88
CA ALA A 137 5.63 1.72 -4.57
C ALA A 137 4.82 2.63 -3.64
N MET A 138 3.95 2.04 -2.81
CA MET A 138 3.15 2.80 -1.83
C MET A 138 4.03 3.48 -0.78
N ILE A 139 5.09 2.82 -0.29
CA ILE A 139 6.02 3.44 0.66
C ILE A 139 6.77 4.62 0.04
N VAL A 140 7.19 4.49 -1.23
CA VAL A 140 7.78 5.62 -1.97
C VAL A 140 6.77 6.75 -2.11
N ALA A 141 5.51 6.46 -2.44
CA ALA A 141 4.44 7.46 -2.52
C ALA A 141 4.20 8.16 -1.17
N VAL A 142 4.20 7.42 -0.06
CA VAL A 142 4.13 7.98 1.31
C VAL A 142 5.31 8.92 1.57
N ALA A 143 6.53 8.57 1.15
CA ALA A 143 7.71 9.43 1.30
C ALA A 143 7.60 10.71 0.46
N LEU A 144 7.02 10.64 -0.73
CA LEU A 144 6.73 11.80 -1.58
C LEU A 144 5.63 12.68 -0.95
N ALA A 145 4.53 12.08 -0.49
CA ALA A 145 3.45 12.77 0.21
C ALA A 145 3.95 13.48 1.47
N ALA A 146 4.86 12.86 2.22
CA ALA A 146 5.48 13.45 3.39
C ALA A 146 6.29 14.72 3.08
N GLN A 147 6.98 14.76 1.93
CA GLN A 147 7.72 15.94 1.47
C GLN A 147 6.78 17.08 1.12
N VAL A 148 5.69 16.79 0.38
CA VAL A 148 4.62 17.75 0.07
C VAL A 148 4.03 18.30 1.37
N ASN A 149 3.68 17.42 2.30
CA ASN A 149 3.09 17.79 3.59
C ASN A 149 4.03 18.68 4.41
N LYS A 150 5.31 18.31 4.52
CA LYS A 150 6.31 19.09 5.24
C LYS A 150 6.43 20.50 4.65
N ALA A 151 6.47 20.62 3.32
CA ALA A 151 6.57 21.91 2.67
C ALA A 151 5.33 22.77 2.90
N LEU A 152 4.14 22.20 2.79
CA LEU A 152 2.91 22.92 3.05
C LEU A 152 2.85 23.43 4.49
N ARG A 153 3.18 22.58 5.47
CA ARG A 153 3.24 22.99 6.88
C ARG A 153 4.25 24.09 7.11
N GLN A 154 5.42 24.02 6.46
CA GLN A 154 6.43 25.09 6.53
C GLN A 154 5.84 26.39 5.97
N SER A 155 5.24 26.37 4.77
CA SER A 155 4.61 27.52 4.13
C SER A 155 3.52 28.17 5.00
N ILE A 156 2.63 27.37 5.60
CA ILE A 156 1.59 27.84 6.52
C ILE A 156 2.23 28.52 7.74
N LYS A 157 3.27 27.91 8.35
CA LYS A 157 3.99 28.52 9.47
C LYS A 157 4.65 29.85 9.10
N ARG A 158 5.22 29.98 7.89
CA ARG A 158 5.80 31.27 7.45
C ARG A 158 4.72 32.33 7.32
N PHE A 159 3.56 31.96 6.78
CA PHE A 159 2.44 32.86 6.54
C PHE A 159 1.84 33.39 7.86
N PHE A 160 1.66 32.52 8.86
CA PHE A 160 1.01 32.89 10.13
C PHE A 160 1.95 33.31 11.26
N ALA A 161 3.20 32.83 11.32
CA ALA A 161 4.07 33.03 12.48
C ALA A 161 5.25 33.98 12.23
N ASN A 162 6.09 33.72 11.23
CA ASN A 162 7.29 34.55 10.99
C ASN A 162 7.81 34.43 9.54
N PRO A 163 7.97 35.55 8.80
CA PRO A 163 8.56 35.56 7.45
C PRO A 163 9.97 34.97 7.35
N HIS A 164 10.74 35.01 8.44
CA HIS A 164 12.12 34.48 8.53
C HIS A 164 12.20 32.95 8.56
N TYR A 165 11.08 32.25 8.66
CA TYR A 165 11.08 30.80 8.58
C TYR A 165 11.58 30.36 7.20
N GLU A 166 12.38 29.29 7.11
CA GLU A 166 12.99 28.88 5.84
C GLU A 166 11.94 28.51 4.78
N LYS A 167 12.11 29.02 3.55
CA LYS A 167 11.30 28.61 2.40
C LYS A 167 11.52 27.13 2.16
N SER A 168 10.45 26.36 2.09
CA SER A 168 10.57 24.94 1.78
C SER A 168 11.23 24.75 0.42
N PRO A 169 12.28 23.92 0.29
CA PRO A 169 12.94 23.65 -0.99
C PRO A 169 12.16 22.63 -1.83
N LEU A 170 10.83 22.58 -1.69
CA LEU A 170 9.98 21.63 -2.39
C LEU A 170 10.02 21.91 -3.89
N ASP A 171 10.44 20.91 -4.65
CA ASP A 171 10.33 20.89 -6.10
C ASP A 171 9.13 20.01 -6.48
N ALA A 172 7.97 20.64 -6.65
CA ALA A 172 6.73 19.95 -7.01
C ALA A 172 6.85 19.22 -8.36
N LYS A 173 7.60 19.77 -9.31
CA LYS A 173 7.86 19.13 -10.60
C LYS A 173 8.69 17.86 -10.40
N SER A 174 9.75 17.93 -9.59
CA SER A 174 10.55 16.74 -9.25
C SER A 174 9.71 15.66 -8.57
N ILE A 175 8.81 16.03 -7.66
CA ILE A 175 7.92 15.07 -6.98
C ILE A 175 6.96 14.41 -7.96
N ALA A 176 6.33 15.20 -8.84
CA ALA A 176 5.44 14.68 -9.86
C ALA A 176 6.17 13.72 -10.83
N VAL A 177 7.38 14.09 -11.26
CA VAL A 177 8.22 13.23 -12.10
C VAL A 177 8.61 11.95 -11.38
N GLN A 178 9.00 12.00 -10.09
CA GLN A 178 9.31 10.80 -9.32
C GLN A 178 8.09 9.89 -9.15
N TYR A 179 6.91 10.46 -8.92
CA TYR A 179 5.68 9.69 -8.85
C TYR A 179 5.40 8.97 -10.18
N VAL A 180 5.38 9.69 -11.29
CA VAL A 180 5.05 9.12 -12.61
C VAL A 180 6.14 8.18 -13.13
N ALA A 181 7.42 8.43 -12.83
CA ALA A 181 8.53 7.63 -13.35
C ALA A 181 8.90 6.42 -12.46
N ILE A 182 8.48 6.41 -11.19
CA ILE A 182 8.84 5.35 -10.24
C ILE A 182 7.58 4.64 -9.71
N VAL A 183 6.62 5.38 -9.15
CA VAL A 183 5.46 4.78 -8.49
C VAL A 183 4.55 4.11 -9.52
N VAL A 184 4.14 4.84 -10.56
CA VAL A 184 3.21 4.33 -11.58
C VAL A 184 3.73 3.07 -12.29
N PRO A 185 5.00 3.01 -12.76
CA PRO A 185 5.51 1.81 -13.43
C PRO A 185 5.63 0.61 -12.48
N VAL A 186 5.99 0.82 -11.22
CA VAL A 186 6.09 -0.26 -10.23
C VAL A 186 4.71 -0.81 -9.86
N ILE A 187 3.69 0.04 -9.74
CA ILE A 187 2.30 -0.40 -9.55
C ILE A 187 1.80 -1.17 -10.78
N ALA A 188 2.08 -0.68 -11.99
CA ALA A 188 1.74 -1.39 -13.22
C ALA A 188 2.39 -2.77 -13.29
N PHE A 189 3.66 -2.87 -12.88
CA PHE A 189 4.36 -4.14 -12.80
C PHE A 189 3.74 -5.09 -11.76
N ALA A 190 3.37 -4.58 -10.58
CA ALA A 190 2.65 -5.35 -9.57
C ALA A 190 1.31 -5.89 -10.11
N ALA A 191 0.54 -5.04 -10.81
CA ALA A 191 -0.73 -5.42 -11.41
C ALA A 191 -0.58 -6.47 -12.52
N ILE A 192 0.52 -6.48 -13.28
CA ILE A 192 0.81 -7.57 -14.24
C ILE A 192 1.01 -8.88 -13.49
N ILE A 193 1.80 -8.88 -12.42
CA ILE A 193 2.02 -10.08 -11.61
C ILE A 193 0.68 -10.56 -11.03
N GLU A 194 -0.14 -9.67 -10.48
CA GLU A 194 -1.41 -10.01 -9.87
C GLU A 194 -2.47 -10.49 -10.87
N GLY A 195 -2.56 -9.86 -12.05
CA GLY A 195 -3.56 -10.21 -13.07
C GLY A 195 -3.21 -11.48 -13.86
N PHE A 196 -1.93 -11.79 -14.05
CA PHE A 196 -1.50 -12.89 -14.93
C PHE A 196 -0.77 -14.02 -14.21
N ILE A 197 0.05 -13.73 -13.21
CA ILE A 197 0.92 -14.73 -12.56
C ILE A 197 0.24 -15.31 -11.32
N THR A 198 -0.30 -14.46 -10.45
CA THR A 198 -0.99 -14.88 -9.22
C THR A 198 -2.07 -15.94 -9.45
N PRO A 199 -2.96 -15.85 -10.46
CA PRO A 199 -4.00 -16.86 -10.68
C PRO A 199 -3.41 -18.21 -11.10
N VAL A 200 -2.28 -18.23 -11.80
CA VAL A 200 -1.57 -19.46 -12.20
C VAL A 200 -0.92 -20.11 -10.97
N LEU A 201 -0.26 -19.31 -10.13
CA LEU A 201 0.39 -19.79 -8.92
C LEU A 201 -0.60 -20.36 -7.90
N LEU A 202 -1.76 -19.71 -7.73
CA LEU A 202 -2.77 -20.18 -6.79
C LEU A 202 -3.41 -21.51 -7.22
N ARG A 203 -3.50 -21.81 -8.52
CA ARG A 203 -3.97 -23.13 -9.00
C ARG A 203 -3.08 -24.29 -8.54
N LEU A 204 -1.79 -24.04 -8.28
CA LEU A 204 -0.86 -25.06 -7.80
C LEU A 204 -1.13 -25.52 -6.35
N ILE A 205 -1.88 -24.74 -5.57
CA ILE A 205 -2.22 -25.04 -4.17
C ILE A 205 -3.60 -25.71 -4.05
N VAL A 206 -4.49 -25.45 -5.00
CA VAL A 206 -5.89 -25.91 -4.97
C VAL A 206 -6.06 -27.31 -5.60
N HIS A 207 -4.96 -27.95 -6.01
CA HIS A 207 -4.89 -29.34 -6.46
C HIS A 207 -4.38 -30.28 -5.36
#